data_AF-A0A535XMK3-F1
#
_entry.id   AF-A0A535XMK3-F1
#
_cell.length_a   1.000
_cell.length_b   1.000
_cell.length_c   1.000
_cell.angle_alpha   90.00
_cell.angle_beta   90.00
_cell.angle_gamma   90.00
#
_symmetry.space_group_name_H-M   'P 1'
#
loop_
_entity.id
_entity.type
_entity.pdbx_description
1 polymer ?
#
loop_
_entity_poly.entity_id
_entity_poly.type
_entity_poly.pdbx_seq_one_letter_code
_entity_poly.pdbx_strand_id
1 'polypeptide(L)'
;MDTFARRTRLVVDLGLLVMLLGLGGLLLNAWVEYLRTPGTTLVDGYWRGREPWTSLGVGTVITGSALALLAALLVALVDGSWIRKILALVAVAASALWLLVAIGAVPLPRYQPVAPITLAYSLPEDAALLLVLPALLAAAVALAPRRAAPTSRMAPIHSQPPRPRDQ
;
A
#
# COMPACT_ATOMS: atom_id res chain seq x y z
N MET A 1 -13.97 -17.47 -10.08
CA MET A 1 -13.38 -16.18 -9.67
C MET A 1 -12.50 -16.31 -8.42
N ASP A 2 -12.74 -17.29 -7.56
CA ASP A 2 -12.07 -17.46 -6.25
C ASP A 2 -10.56 -17.72 -6.29
N THR A 3 -10.02 -18.30 -7.36
CA THR A 3 -8.59 -18.55 -7.53
C THR A 3 -7.82 -17.28 -7.87
N PHE A 4 -8.40 -16.39 -8.68
CA PHE A 4 -7.79 -15.10 -9.01
C PHE A 4 -7.68 -14.23 -7.76
N ALA A 5 -8.79 -14.01 -7.05
CA ALA A 5 -8.82 -13.21 -5.83
C ALA A 5 -7.85 -13.75 -4.75
N ARG A 6 -7.74 -15.07 -4.60
CA ARG A 6 -6.73 -15.69 -3.71
C ARG A 6 -5.30 -15.39 -4.13
N ARG A 7 -4.98 -15.58 -5.42
CA ARG A 7 -3.64 -15.28 -5.94
C ARG A 7 -3.29 -13.81 -5.77
N THR A 8 -4.21 -12.89 -6.04
CA THR A 8 -3.96 -11.45 -5.87
C THR A 8 -3.72 -11.08 -4.42
N ARG A 9 -4.46 -11.68 -3.47
CA ARG A 9 -4.19 -11.48 -2.02
C ARG A 9 -2.82 -11.98 -1.61
N LEU A 10 -2.39 -13.15 -2.12
CA LEU A 10 -1.02 -13.64 -1.88
C LEU A 10 0.03 -12.65 -2.40
N VAL A 11 -0.22 -11.99 -3.54
CA VAL A 11 0.69 -10.95 -4.06
C VAL A 11 0.70 -9.70 -3.16
N VAL A 12 -0.45 -9.31 -2.58
CA VAL A 12 -0.51 -8.24 -1.57
C VAL A 12 0.36 -8.62 -0.37
N ASP A 13 0.18 -9.82 0.18
CA ASP A 13 0.91 -10.29 1.35
C ASP A 13 2.43 -10.39 1.06
N LEU A 14 2.81 -10.91 -0.11
CA LEU A 14 4.21 -10.97 -0.54
C LEU A 14 4.80 -9.57 -0.72
N GLY A 15 4.06 -8.64 -1.33
CA GLY A 15 4.49 -7.25 -1.48
C GLY A 15 4.72 -6.57 -0.13
N LEU A 16 3.79 -6.74 0.81
CA LEU A 16 3.93 -6.26 2.18
C LEU A 16 5.13 -6.90 2.88
N LEU A 17 5.34 -8.20 2.73
CA LEU A 17 6.47 -8.90 3.34
C LEU A 17 7.80 -8.37 2.81
N VAL A 18 7.93 -8.21 1.49
CA VAL A 18 9.13 -7.65 0.85
C VAL A 18 9.38 -6.22 1.33
N MET A 19 8.33 -5.40 1.43
CA MET A 19 8.41 -4.04 1.95
C MET A 19 8.86 -4.03 3.42
N LEU A 20 8.30 -4.88 4.27
CA LEU A 20 8.66 -5.00 5.68
C LEU A 20 10.09 -5.52 5.87
N LEU A 21 10.57 -6.43 5.02
CA LEU A 21 11.96 -6.87 5.04
C LEU A 21 12.92 -5.71 4.72
N GLY A 22 12.59 -4.90 3.70
CA GLY A 22 13.36 -3.71 3.36
C GLY A 22 13.39 -2.69 4.51
N LEU A 23 12.23 -2.38 5.08
CA LEU A 23 12.11 -1.48 6.24
C LEU A 23 12.87 -2.02 7.46
N GLY A 24 12.75 -3.32 7.74
CA GLY A 24 13.44 -3.99 8.83
C GLY A 24 14.96 -3.94 8.66
N GLY A 25 15.47 -4.17 7.44
CA GLY A 25 16.90 -4.05 7.13
C GLY A 25 17.42 -2.62 7.34
N LEU A 26 16.68 -1.62 6.87
CA LEU A 26 17.03 -0.21 7.07
C LEU A 26 17.00 0.18 8.56
N LEU A 27 15.99 -0.28 9.30
CA LEU A 27 15.86 -0.02 10.73
C LEU A 27 16.98 -0.68 11.53
N LEU A 28 17.32 -1.93 11.22
CA LEU A 28 18.44 -2.64 11.86
C LEU A 28 19.76 -1.90 11.63
N ASN A 29 20.00 -1.42 10.41
CA ASN A 29 21.22 -0.67 10.10
C ASN A 29 21.28 0.64 10.89
N ALA A 30 20.18 1.41 10.91
CA ALA A 30 20.08 2.64 11.68
C ALA A 30 20.22 2.39 13.20
N TRP A 31 19.66 1.29 13.69
CA TRP A 31 19.76 0.89 15.10
C TRP A 31 21.18 0.52 15.51
N VAL A 32 21.89 -0.24 14.68
CA VAL A 32 23.31 -0.57 14.92
C VAL A 32 24.15 0.71 15.01
N GLU A 33 23.90 1.68 14.14
CA GLU A 33 24.65 2.95 14.14
C GLU A 33 24.30 3.83 15.35
N TYR A 34 23.03 3.85 15.74
CA TYR A 34 22.56 4.50 16.97
C TYR A 34 23.26 3.92 18.22
N LEU A 35 23.39 2.59 18.32
CA LEU A 35 24.08 1.92 19.43
C LEU A 35 25.58 2.21 19.45
N ARG A 36 26.20 2.39 18.27
CA ARG A 36 27.63 2.72 18.14
C ARG A 36 27.92 4.17 18.51
N THR A 37 26.95 5.06 18.36
CA THR A 37 27.17 6.51 18.56
C THR A 37 26.24 7.09 19.63
N PRO A 38 26.68 7.10 20.90
CA PRO A 38 25.86 7.60 21.99
C PRO A 38 25.50 9.08 21.80
N GLY A 39 24.23 9.41 22.05
CA GLY A 39 23.70 10.78 21.95
C GLY A 39 23.12 11.16 20.58
N THR A 40 23.03 10.22 19.63
CA THR A 40 22.37 10.44 18.33
C THR A 40 20.92 9.98 18.33
N THR A 41 20.10 10.44 17.39
CA THR A 41 18.76 9.86 17.19
C THR A 41 18.81 8.69 16.19
N LEU A 42 17.74 7.90 16.13
CA LEU A 42 17.59 6.81 15.14
C LEU A 42 17.61 7.34 13.69
N VAL A 43 17.10 8.56 13.48
CA VAL A 43 17.15 9.25 12.19
C VAL A 43 18.59 9.59 11.84
N ASP A 44 19.37 10.10 12.80
CA ASP A 44 20.81 10.34 12.60
C ASP A 44 21.56 9.03 12.30
N GLY A 45 21.18 7.93 12.96
CA GLY A 45 21.71 6.60 12.69
C GLY A 45 21.46 6.15 11.25
N TYR A 46 20.27 6.44 10.70
CA TYR A 46 19.99 6.20 9.28
C TYR A 46 20.87 7.05 8.36
N TRP A 47 21.07 8.32 8.66
CA TRP A 47 21.91 9.20 7.83
C TRP A 47 23.40 8.87 7.91
N ARG A 48 23.90 8.48 9.09
CA ARG A 48 25.30 8.11 9.30
C ARG A 48 25.63 6.71 8.79
N GLY A 49 24.73 5.76 8.98
CA GLY A 49 24.89 4.37 8.52
C GLY A 49 24.65 4.19 7.01
N ARG A 50 24.69 5.27 6.23
CA ARG A 50 24.46 5.28 4.78
C ARG A 50 25.60 4.62 4.03
N GLU A 51 25.46 3.32 3.89
CA GLU A 51 26.38 2.49 3.16
C GLU A 51 25.80 2.09 1.80
N PRO A 52 26.61 1.63 0.83
CA PRO A 52 26.14 1.29 -0.52
C PRO A 52 24.95 0.32 -0.54
N TRP A 53 24.88 -0.61 0.43
CA TRP A 53 23.77 -1.57 0.57
C TRP A 53 22.46 -0.96 1.05
N THR A 54 22.47 0.26 1.61
CA THR A 54 21.24 0.99 1.98
C THR A 54 20.34 1.20 0.76
N SER A 55 20.93 1.37 -0.42
CA SER A 55 20.19 1.48 -1.69
C SER A 55 19.39 0.20 -2.03
N LEU A 56 19.89 -0.98 -1.63
CA LEU A 56 19.16 -2.25 -1.76
C LEU A 56 17.96 -2.31 -0.81
N GLY A 57 18.14 -1.83 0.43
CA GLY A 57 17.05 -1.67 1.39
C GLY A 57 15.96 -0.73 0.85
N VAL A 58 16.34 0.42 0.31
CA VAL A 58 15.39 1.35 -0.32
C VAL A 58 14.71 0.72 -1.54
N GLY A 59 15.47 0.04 -2.41
CA GLY A 59 14.92 -0.66 -3.57
C GLY A 59 13.89 -1.72 -3.19
N THR A 60 14.18 -2.54 -2.19
CA THR A 60 13.24 -3.57 -1.68
C THR A 60 11.97 -2.95 -1.12
N VAL A 61 12.06 -1.83 -0.39
CA VAL A 61 10.88 -1.08 0.09
C VAL A 61 10.04 -0.57 -1.09
N ILE A 62 10.66 0.03 -2.11
CA ILE A 62 9.95 0.55 -3.29
C ILE A 62 9.25 -0.59 -4.03
N THR A 63 9.96 -1.68 -4.32
CA THR A 63 9.42 -2.83 -5.04
C THR A 63 8.28 -3.50 -4.26
N GLY A 64 8.46 -3.72 -2.96
CA GLY A 64 7.41 -4.28 -2.11
C GLY A 64 6.16 -3.40 -2.04
N SER A 65 6.35 -2.08 -1.88
CA SER A 65 5.25 -1.12 -1.86
C SER A 65 4.48 -1.10 -3.19
N ALA A 66 5.19 -1.10 -4.32
CA ALA A 66 4.59 -1.11 -5.65
C ALA A 66 3.78 -2.40 -5.90
N LEU A 67 4.33 -3.56 -5.53
CA LEU A 67 3.63 -4.85 -5.64
C LEU A 67 2.36 -4.87 -4.78
N ALA A 68 2.46 -4.43 -3.52
CA ALA A 68 1.32 -4.36 -2.61
C ALA A 68 0.22 -3.42 -3.13
N LEU A 69 0.60 -2.22 -3.62
CA LEU A 69 -0.34 -1.24 -4.19
C LEU A 69 -1.10 -1.79 -5.40
N LEU A 70 -0.37 -2.31 -6.39
CA LEU A 70 -0.98 -2.80 -7.63
C LEU A 70 -1.89 -4.00 -7.35
N ALA A 71 -1.45 -4.93 -6.49
CA ALA A 71 -2.27 -6.06 -6.11
C ALA A 71 -3.50 -5.63 -5.29
N ALA A 72 -3.34 -4.69 -4.36
CA ALA A 72 -4.45 -4.17 -3.57
C ALA A 72 -5.49 -3.44 -4.43
N LEU A 73 -5.05 -2.69 -5.44
CA LEU A 73 -5.93 -2.06 -6.42
C LEU A 73 -6.73 -3.11 -7.18
N LEU A 74 -6.09 -4.17 -7.68
CA LEU A 74 -6.77 -5.25 -8.37
C LEU A 74 -7.84 -5.92 -7.48
N VAL A 75 -7.51 -6.19 -6.21
CA VAL A 75 -8.48 -6.71 -5.23
C VAL A 75 -9.64 -5.72 -5.04
N ALA A 76 -9.37 -4.43 -4.88
CA ALA A 76 -10.41 -3.42 -4.69
C ALA A 76 -11.31 -3.27 -5.93
N LEU A 77 -10.77 -3.36 -7.14
CA LEU A 77 -11.53 -3.24 -8.38
C LEU A 77 -12.46 -4.43 -8.61
N VAL A 78 -11.97 -5.64 -8.35
CA VAL A 78 -12.74 -6.89 -8.52
C VAL A 78 -13.76 -7.09 -7.41
N ASP A 79 -13.32 -6.91 -6.15
CA ASP A 79 -14.07 -7.35 -4.97
C ASP A 79 -14.48 -6.22 -4.02
N GLY A 80 -14.12 -4.97 -4.30
CA GLY A 80 -14.41 -3.82 -3.44
C GLY A 80 -15.78 -3.20 -3.67
N SER A 81 -16.35 -2.62 -2.62
CA SER A 81 -17.42 -1.62 -2.76
C SER A 81 -16.89 -0.37 -3.45
N TRP A 82 -17.78 0.48 -3.96
CA TRP A 82 -17.39 1.74 -4.63
C TRP A 82 -16.46 2.60 -3.75
N ILE A 83 -16.69 2.64 -2.43
CA ILE A 83 -15.84 3.35 -1.46
C ILE A 83 -14.42 2.76 -1.44
N ARG A 84 -14.29 1.42 -1.38
CA ARG A 84 -12.98 0.76 -1.40
C ARG A 84 -12.22 1.02 -2.70
N LYS A 85 -12.92 1.10 -3.83
CA LYS A 85 -12.34 1.44 -5.13
C LYS A 85 -11.77 2.86 -5.14
N ILE A 86 -12.52 3.84 -4.63
CA ILE A 86 -12.05 5.23 -4.56
C ILE A 86 -10.82 5.33 -3.65
N LEU A 87 -10.86 4.72 -2.45
CA LEU A 87 -9.72 4.75 -1.53
C LEU A 87 -8.47 4.11 -2.15
N ALA A 88 -8.61 2.95 -2.81
CA ALA A 88 -7.51 2.30 -3.50
C ALA A 88 -6.97 3.14 -4.67
N LEU A 89 -7.84 3.78 -5.44
CA LEU A 89 -7.44 4.67 -6.53
C LEU A 89 -6.69 5.90 -6.02
N VAL A 90 -7.15 6.52 -4.93
CA VAL A 90 -6.46 7.67 -4.32
C VAL A 90 -5.06 7.27 -3.83
N ALA A 91 -4.95 6.10 -3.19
CA ALA A 91 -3.66 5.58 -2.74
C ALA A 91 -2.69 5.36 -3.91
N VAL A 92 -3.16 4.74 -4.99
CA VAL A 92 -2.36 4.52 -6.20
C VAL A 92 -2.01 5.83 -6.90
N ALA A 93 -2.94 6.80 -6.95
CA ALA A 93 -2.68 8.10 -7.56
C ALA A 93 -1.57 8.87 -6.82
N ALA A 94 -1.56 8.84 -5.49
CA ALA A 94 -0.49 9.46 -4.69
C ALA A 94 0.89 8.85 -4.99
N SER A 95 0.98 7.52 -5.02
CA SER A 95 2.23 6.82 -5.32
C SER A 95 2.67 6.95 -6.78
N ALA A 96 1.72 6.95 -7.72
CA ALA A 96 1.98 7.18 -9.13
C ALA A 96 2.50 8.60 -9.36
N LEU A 97 1.91 9.61 -8.71
CA LEU A 97 2.41 10.97 -8.76
C LEU A 97 3.87 11.02 -8.28
N TRP A 98 4.17 10.47 -7.11
CA TRP A 98 5.55 10.45 -6.60
C TRP A 98 6.53 9.78 -7.57
N LEU A 99 6.16 8.65 -8.18
CA LEU A 99 6.98 7.98 -9.21
C LEU A 99 7.18 8.83 -10.46
N LEU A 100 6.12 9.49 -10.95
CA LEU A 100 6.19 10.37 -12.12
C LEU A 100 7.11 11.57 -11.89
N VAL A 101 7.14 12.08 -10.67
CA VAL A 101 8.02 13.16 -10.25
C VAL A 101 9.47 12.69 -10.20
N ALA A 102 9.71 11.51 -9.64
CA ALA A 102 11.04 10.91 -9.64
C ALA A 102 11.61 10.80 -11.07
N ILE A 103 10.86 10.19 -11.99
CA ILE A 103 11.35 10.01 -13.38
C ILE A 103 11.34 11.30 -14.22
N GLY A 104 10.93 12.45 -13.64
CA GLY A 104 10.89 13.73 -14.34
C GLY A 104 9.74 13.89 -15.33
N ALA A 105 8.74 13.01 -15.30
CA ALA A 105 7.56 13.11 -16.14
C ALA A 105 6.62 14.24 -15.69
N VAL A 106 6.64 14.58 -14.39
CA VAL A 106 5.88 15.71 -13.82
C VAL A 106 6.86 16.72 -13.21
N PRO A 107 6.94 17.95 -13.73
CA PRO A 107 7.81 18.97 -13.18
C PRO A 107 7.22 19.51 -11.87
N LEU A 108 7.99 19.41 -10.78
CA LEU A 108 7.70 20.10 -9.53
C LEU A 108 8.89 20.97 -9.13
N PRO A 109 8.66 22.23 -8.69
CA PRO A 109 9.74 23.18 -8.45
C PRO A 109 10.79 22.75 -7.43
N ARG A 110 10.45 21.81 -6.53
CA ARG A 110 11.33 21.31 -5.47
C ARG A 110 12.05 20.00 -5.81
N TYR A 111 11.68 19.35 -6.90
CA TYR A 111 12.19 18.03 -7.27
C TYR A 111 12.93 18.12 -8.59
N GLN A 112 14.20 17.71 -8.57
CA GLN A 112 14.91 17.43 -9.81
C GLN A 112 14.59 15.99 -10.25
N PRO A 113 14.49 15.71 -11.56
CA PRO A 113 14.36 14.34 -12.05
C PRO A 113 15.54 13.50 -11.58
N VAL A 114 15.28 12.43 -10.82
CA VAL A 114 16.29 11.47 -10.40
C VAL A 114 15.66 10.07 -10.34
N ALA A 115 16.46 9.02 -10.54
CA ALA A 115 15.97 7.65 -10.39
C ALA A 115 15.18 7.46 -9.07
N PRO A 116 14.05 6.73 -9.06
CA PRO A 116 13.18 6.59 -7.88
C PRO A 116 13.90 6.12 -6.61
N ILE A 117 14.90 5.25 -6.76
CA ILE A 117 15.75 4.80 -5.66
C ILE A 117 16.53 5.97 -5.08
N THR A 118 17.13 6.81 -5.92
CA THR A 118 17.88 7.99 -5.49
C THR A 118 16.97 9.02 -4.83
N LEU A 119 15.74 9.21 -5.33
CA LEU A 119 14.79 10.13 -4.71
C LEU A 119 14.33 9.63 -3.34
N ALA A 120 13.97 8.35 -3.20
CA ALA A 120 13.63 7.77 -1.91
C ALA A 120 14.83 7.73 -0.94
N TYR A 121 16.03 7.58 -1.49
CA TYR A 121 17.25 7.69 -0.73
C TYR A 121 17.52 9.12 -0.28
N SER A 122 17.23 10.16 -1.06
CA SER A 122 17.46 11.55 -0.62
C SER A 122 16.34 12.08 0.28
N LEU A 123 15.10 11.65 0.06
CA LEU A 123 13.90 12.13 0.76
C LEU A 123 13.09 10.93 1.28
N PRO A 124 13.58 10.25 2.34
CA PRO A 124 12.94 9.05 2.88
C PRO A 124 11.56 9.32 3.48
N GLU A 125 11.34 10.51 4.03
CA GLU A 125 10.05 10.93 4.59
C GLU A 125 8.97 11.06 3.50
N ASP A 126 9.31 11.68 2.36
CA ASP A 126 8.41 11.79 1.21
C ASP A 126 8.07 10.42 0.66
N ALA A 127 9.06 9.52 0.54
CA ALA A 127 8.82 8.14 0.12
C ALA A 127 7.94 7.39 1.13
N ALA A 128 8.13 7.60 2.44
CA ALA A 128 7.27 7.01 3.45
C ALA A 128 5.81 7.49 3.32
N LEU A 129 5.60 8.79 3.12
CA LEU A 129 4.26 9.39 3.06
C LEU A 129 3.54 9.13 1.73
N LEU A 130 4.25 9.11 0.61
CA LEU A 130 3.65 9.06 -0.73
C LEU A 130 3.73 7.67 -1.38
N LEU A 131 4.54 6.76 -0.84
CA LEU A 131 4.67 5.39 -1.36
C LEU A 131 4.31 4.33 -0.30
N VAL A 132 4.98 4.34 0.85
CA VAL A 132 4.81 3.28 1.87
C VAL A 132 3.44 3.36 2.55
N LEU A 133 3.04 4.55 3.01
CA LEU A 133 1.77 4.74 3.71
C LEU A 133 0.56 4.45 2.79
N PRO A 134 0.52 4.93 1.53
CA PRO A 134 -0.55 4.54 0.60
C PRO A 134 -0.57 3.03 0.33
N ALA A 135 0.59 2.38 0.23
CA ALA A 135 0.66 0.92 0.06
C ALA A 135 0.04 0.18 1.24
N LEU A 136 0.37 0.58 2.46
CA LEU A 136 -0.20 0.02 3.68
C LEU A 136 -1.72 0.24 3.75
N LEU A 137 -2.19 1.44 3.45
CA LEU A 137 -3.63 1.76 3.45
C LEU A 137 -4.38 0.94 2.39
N ALA A 138 -3.86 0.86 1.17
CA ALA A 138 -4.47 0.08 0.10
C ALA A 138 -4.52 -1.41 0.47
N ALA A 139 -3.42 -1.95 1.00
CA ALA A 139 -3.37 -3.35 1.43
C ALA A 139 -4.34 -3.61 2.59
N ALA A 140 -4.42 -2.73 3.58
CA ALA A 140 -5.38 -2.84 4.67
C ALA A 140 -6.83 -2.85 4.15
N VAL A 141 -7.17 -1.99 3.19
CA VAL A 141 -8.50 -1.95 2.56
C VAL A 141 -8.79 -3.23 1.76
N ALA A 142 -7.77 -3.77 1.07
CA ALA A 142 -7.90 -4.99 0.28
C ALA A 142 -8.08 -6.24 1.16
N LEU A 143 -7.37 -6.32 2.28
CA LEU A 143 -7.39 -7.45 3.20
C LEU A 143 -8.56 -7.38 4.21
N ALA A 144 -9.13 -6.19 4.44
CA ALA A 144 -10.22 -6.02 5.40
C ALA A 144 -11.43 -6.92 5.07
N PRO A 145 -11.96 -7.68 6.06
CA PRO A 145 -13.09 -8.57 5.85
C PRO A 145 -14.31 -7.81 5.32
N ARG A 146 -15.09 -8.44 4.43
CA ARG A 146 -16.40 -7.91 4.03
C ARG A 146 -17.31 -8.00 5.25
N ARG A 147 -17.89 -6.89 5.70
CA ARG A 147 -19.12 -6.98 6.50
C ARG A 147 -20.15 -7.63 5.57
N ALA A 148 -20.63 -8.81 5.94
CA ALA A 148 -21.79 -9.39 5.27
C ALA A 148 -22.87 -8.31 5.25
N ALA A 149 -23.45 -8.04 4.08
CA ALA A 149 -24.61 -7.16 4.01
C ALA A 149 -25.62 -7.67 5.03
N PRO A 150 -26.25 -6.79 5.85
CA PRO A 150 -27.32 -7.25 6.71
C PRO A 150 -28.30 -7.99 5.81
N THR A 151 -28.51 -9.28 6.08
CA THR A 151 -29.52 -10.09 5.44
C THR A 151 -30.88 -9.57 5.88
N SER A 152 -31.25 -8.38 5.39
CA SER A 152 -32.62 -7.93 5.27
C SER A 152 -33.25 -8.82 4.19
N ARG A 153 -33.48 -10.09 4.54
CA ARG A 153 -34.48 -10.90 3.88
C ARG A 153 -35.82 -10.34 4.34
N MET A 154 -36.20 -9.17 3.81
CA MET A 154 -37.62 -8.93 3.61
C MET A 154 -38.05 -9.96 2.57
N ALA A 155 -38.74 -10.99 3.04
CA ALA A 155 -39.43 -11.91 2.16
C ALA A 155 -40.32 -11.07 1.22
N PRO A 156 -40.30 -11.31 -0.11
CA PRO A 156 -41.19 -10.61 -1.01
C PRO A 156 -42.64 -10.90 -0.57
N ILE A 157 -43.35 -9.86 -0.12
CA ILE A 157 -44.76 -9.94 0.32
C ILE A 157 -45.70 -10.33 -0.85
N HIS A 158 -45.19 -10.33 -2.09
CA HIS A 158 -45.95 -10.54 -3.32
C HIS A 158 -46.21 -12.01 -3.72
N SER A 159 -45.96 -12.99 -2.84
CA SER A 159 -46.28 -14.41 -3.11
C SER A 159 -47.48 -14.95 -2.32
N GLN A 160 -48.34 -14.09 -1.76
CA GLN A 160 -49.63 -14.57 -1.24
C GLN A 160 -50.58 -14.91 -2.41
N PRO A 161 -51.02 -16.17 -2.58
CA PRO A 161 -52.08 -16.48 -3.52
C PRO A 161 -53.39 -15.76 -3.10
N PRO A 162 -54.24 -15.36 -4.06
CA PRO A 162 -55.48 -14.67 -3.75
C PRO A 162 -56.33 -15.52 -2.81
N ARG A 163 -56.74 -14.93 -1.67
CA ARG A 163 -57.70 -15.56 -0.76
C ARG A 163 -58.98 -15.90 -1.54
N PRO A 164 -59.52 -17.13 -1.43
CA PRO A 164 -60.86 -17.41 -1.91
C PRO A 164 -61.82 -16.41 -1.25
N ARG A 165 -62.63 -15.74 -2.07
CA ARG A 165 -63.79 -15.01 -1.58
C ARG A 165 -64.81 -16.08 -1.18
N ASP A 166 -64.91 -16.34 0.12
CA ASP A 166 -66.02 -17.10 0.65
C ASP A 166 -67.30 -16.27 0.51
N GLN A 167 -68.32 -16.97 0.03
CA GLN A 167 -69.70 -16.58 -0.20
C GLN A 167 -70.45 -16.44 1.13
#